data_AF-A0A1I1DDP3-F1
#
_entry.id   AF-A0A1I1DDP3-F1
#
_cell.length_a   1.000
_cell.length_b   1.000
_cell.length_c   1.000
_cell.angle_alpha   90.00
_cell.angle_beta   90.00
_cell.angle_gamma   90.00
#
_symmetry.space_group_name_H-M   'P 1'
#
loop_
_entity.id
_entity.type
_entity.pdbx_description
1 polymer ?
#
loop_
_entity_poly.entity_id
_entity_poly.type
_entity_poly.pdbx_seq_one_letter_code
_entity_poly.pdbx_strand_id
1 'polypeptide(L)' 'MRVVLNESTKTIHKPARSNGQSTACGALRHVSPARIRETTRTGPDAATDDDTYCGRCFDAVSGY' A
#
# COMPACT_ATOMS: atom_id res chain seq x y z
N MET A 1 3.27 -9.49 -6.23
CA MET A 1 3.90 -8.57 -5.27
C MET A 1 3.12 -8.52 -3.98
N ARG A 2 3.79 -8.47 -2.81
CA ARG A 2 3.12 -8.18 -1.54
C ARG A 2 2.76 -6.70 -1.50
N VAL A 3 1.54 -6.38 -1.11
CA VAL A 3 1.00 -5.03 -1.01
C VAL A 3 0.15 -4.89 0.25
N VAL A 4 -0.04 -3.66 0.67
CA VAL A 4 -0.79 -3.33 1.88
C VAL A 4 -1.96 -2.43 1.49
N LEU A 5 -3.18 -2.93 1.66
CA LEU A 5 -4.40 -2.20 1.38
C LEU A 5 -4.88 -1.48 2.64
N ASN A 6 -5.05 -0.17 2.55
CA ASN A 6 -5.83 0.56 3.53
C ASN A 6 -7.31 0.46 3.16
N GLU A 7 -8.09 -0.28 3.94
CA GLU A 7 -9.52 -0.44 3.68
C GLU A 7 -10.32 0.84 3.94
N SER A 8 -9.76 1.78 4.71
CA SER A 8 -10.44 3.05 5.03
C SER A 8 -10.49 4.02 3.85
N THR A 9 -9.43 4.05 3.06
CA THR A 9 -9.26 4.98 1.93
C THR A 9 -9.12 4.25 0.60
N LYS A 10 -9.21 2.92 0.61
CA LYS A 10 -9.03 2.05 -0.55
C LYS A 10 -7.71 2.29 -1.27
N THR A 11 -6.67 2.64 -0.51
CA THR A 11 -5.36 2.93 -1.09
C THR A 11 -4.40 1.76 -0.93
N ILE A 12 -3.68 1.42 -1.99
CA ILE A 12 -2.67 0.36 -2.02
C ILE A 12 -1.29 0.95 -1.75
N HIS A 13 -0.55 0.34 -0.83
CA HIS A 13 0.79 0.74 -0.40
C HIS A 13 1.77 -0.41 -0.60
N LYS A 14 3.07 -0.08 -0.72
CA LYS A 14 4.14 -1.06 -0.65
C LYS A 14 4.35 -1.47 0.82
N PRO A 15 4.55 -2.77 1.11
CA PRO A 15 4.87 -3.21 2.46
C PRO A 15 6.22 -2.63 2.88
N ALA A 16 6.38 -2.34 4.17
CA ALA A 16 7.68 -1.92 4.66
C ALA A 16 8.68 -3.08 4.57
N ARG A 17 9.96 -2.73 4.36
CA ARG A 17 11.06 -3.71 4.42
C ARG A 17 11.51 -4.03 5.84
N SER A 18 11.05 -3.29 6.84
CA SER A 18 11.47 -3.42 8.25
C SER A 18 10.27 -3.47 9.19
N ASN A 19 10.40 -4.26 10.26
CA ASN A 19 9.34 -4.65 11.20
C ASN A 19 8.69 -3.51 12.00
N GLY A 20 9.15 -2.26 11.86
CA GLY A 20 8.61 -1.12 12.60
C GLY A 20 7.48 -0.38 11.89
N GLN A 21 7.16 -0.72 10.64
CA GLN A 21 6.18 -0.01 9.83
C GLN A 21 5.35 -0.99 9.01
N SER A 22 4.05 -0.74 8.84
CA SER A 22 3.23 -1.57 7.95
C SER A 22 3.47 -1.25 6.47
N THR A 23 3.86 -0.02 6.14
CA THR A 23 4.04 0.46 4.76
C THR A 23 5.36 1.17 4.57
N ALA A 24 5.93 1.08 3.36
CA ALA A 24 7.19 1.72 3.02
C ALA A 24 7.14 3.26 3.12
N CYS A 25 6.00 3.86 2.81
CA CYS A 25 5.80 5.31 2.92
C CYS A 25 5.43 5.79 4.34
N GLY A 26 5.24 4.88 5.30
CA GLY A 26 4.87 5.21 6.69
C GLY A 26 3.47 5.80 6.89
N ALA A 27 2.72 6.06 5.82
CA ALA A 27 1.40 6.71 5.85
C ALA A 27 0.37 5.97 6.71
N LEU A 28 0.49 4.65 6.84
CA LEU A 28 -0.41 3.83 7.66
C LEU A 28 0.05 3.67 9.12
N ARG A 29 1.09 4.38 9.57
CA ARG A 29 1.61 4.25 10.94
C ARG A 29 0.59 4.65 12.03
N HIS A 30 -0.35 5.53 11.69
CA HIS A 30 -1.44 5.96 12.58
C HIS A 30 -2.77 5.25 12.30
N VAL A 31 -2.81 4.39 11.29
CA VAL A 31 -4.01 3.65 10.91
C VAL A 31 -4.03 2.34 11.69
N SER A 32 -5.17 2.02 12.29
CA SER A 32 -5.30 0.78 13.05
C SER A 32 -5.05 -0.43 12.16
N PRO A 33 -4.30 -1.45 12.62
CA PRO A 33 -4.02 -2.65 11.84
C PRO A 33 -5.29 -3.40 11.43
N ALA A 34 -6.39 -3.26 12.17
CA ALA A 34 -7.69 -3.80 11.78
C ALA A 34 -8.28 -3.21 10.48
N ARG A 35 -7.79 -2.04 10.03
CA ARG A 35 -8.18 -1.41 8.76
C ARG A 35 -7.11 -1.54 7.67
N ILE A 36 -6.05 -2.30 7.97
CA ILE A 36 -4.93 -2.55 7.08
C ILE A 36 -4.94 -4.03 6.75
N ARG A 37 -5.03 -4.37 5.46
CA ARG A 37 -4.91 -5.76 5.02
C ARG A 37 -3.67 -5.92 4.16
N GLU A 38 -2.74 -6.74 4.65
CA GLU A 38 -1.63 -7.22 3.83
C GLU A 38 -2.15 -8.30 2.89
N THR A 39 -1.97 -8.08 1.59
CA THR A 39 -2.40 -9.03 0.56
C THR A 39 -1.31 -9.22 -0.48
N THR A 40 -1.31 -10.38 -1.14
CA THR A 40 -0.40 -10.64 -2.25
C THR A 40 -1.19 -10.45 -3.54
N ARG A 41 -0.86 -9.41 -4.31
CA ARG A 41 -1.48 -9.14 -5.63
C ARG A 41 -0.58 -9.60 -6.76
N THR A 42 -1.15 -10.29 -7.73
CA THR A 42 -0.42 -10.89 -8.87
C THR A 42 -0.30 -9.95 -10.07
N GLY A 43 -0.52 -8.65 -9.89
CA GLY A 43 -0.40 -7.64 -10.95
C GLY A 43 -1.17 -6.36 -10.60
N PRO A 44 -1.02 -5.29 -11.40
CA PRO A 44 -1.84 -4.08 -11.27
C PRO A 44 -3.34 -4.34 -11.50
N ASP A 45 -3.68 -5.41 -12.22
CA ASP A 45 -5.04 -5.83 -12.55
C ASP A 45 -5.81 -6.47 -11.38
N ALA A 46 -5.14 -6.81 -10.29
CA ALA A 46 -5.78 -7.37 -9.10
C ALA A 46 -6.38 -6.28 -8.18
N ALA A 47 -6.23 -5.01 -8.55
CA ALA A 47 -6.98 -3.91 -7.95
C ALA A 47 -8.45 -4.02 -8.33
N THR A 48 -9.32 -4.06 -7.34
CA THR A 48 -10.73 -3.75 -7.60
C THR A 48 -10.80 -2.32 -8.12
N ASP A 49 -11.77 -2.02 -8.99
CA ASP A 49 -11.94 -0.72 -9.67
C ASP A 49 -11.89 0.50 -8.72
N ASP A 50 -12.16 0.28 -7.43
CA ASP A 50 -12.17 1.27 -6.36
C ASP A 50 -10.81 1.48 -5.66
N ASP A 51 -9.80 0.63 -5.92
CA ASP A 51 -8.52 0.71 -5.23
C ASP A 51 -7.53 1.67 -5.93
N THR A 52 -7.05 2.66 -5.19
CA THR A 52 -6.08 3.66 -5.68
C THR A 52 -4.66 3.36 -5.23
N TYR A 53 -3.66 3.45 -6.11
CA TYR A 53 -2.26 3.28 -5.71
C TYR A 53 -1.73 4.51 -4.97
N CYS A 54 -1.05 4.29 -3.85
CA CYS A 54 -0.37 5.36 -3.12
C CYS A 54 0.76 5.93 -3.97
N GLY A 55 0.66 7.22 -4.32
CA GLY A 55 1.71 7.91 -5.07
C GLY A 55 3.08 7.79 -4.39
N ARG A 56 3.18 8.00 -3.06
CA ARG A 56 4.49 7.85 -2.38
C ARG A 56 5.11 6.46 -2.49
N CYS A 57 4.30 5.41 -2.68
CA CYS A 57 4.80 4.06 -2.88
C CYS A 57 5.06 3.72 -4.36
N PHE A 58 4.24 4.22 -5.28
CA PHE A 58 4.19 3.77 -6.68
C PHE A 58 4.52 4.87 -7.71
N ASP A 59 4.46 6.14 -7.34
CA ASP A 59 4.87 7.34 -8.11
C ASP A 59 6.36 7.67 -7.96
N ALA A 60 7.11 6.87 -7.20
CA ALA A 60 8.57 7.01 -7.07
C ALA A 60 9.36 6.67 -8.37
N VAL A 61 8.72 6.74 -9.54
CA VAL A 61 9.35 6.65 -10.86
C VAL A 61 8.86 7.82 -11.73
N SER A 62 9.48 8.98 -11.52
CA SER A 62 9.81 9.95 -12.57
C SER A 62 10.76 10.98 -11.98
N GLY A 63 12.05 10.65 -12.05
CA GLY A 63 13.12 11.51 -11.55
C GLY A 63 14.45 11.17 -12.22
N TYR A 64 14.48 11.25 -13.55
CA TYR A 64 15.46 11.94 -14.41
C TYR A 64 15.33 11.47 -15.87
#